data_AF-A0A969KRG6-F1
#
_entry.id   AF-A0A969KRG6-F1
#
_cell.length_a   1.000
_cell.length_b   1.000
_cell.length_c   1.000
_cell.angle_alpha   90.00
_cell.angle_beta   90.00
_cell.angle_gamma   90.00
#
_symmetry.space_group_name_H-M   'P 1'
#
loop_
_entity.id
_entity.type
_entity.pdbx_description
1 polymer ?
#
loop_
_entity_poly.entity_id
_entity_poly.type
_entity_poly.pdbx_seq_one_letter_code
_entity_poly.pdbx_strand_id
1 'polypeptide(L)'
;MSGRGRPATRIVFHTNGDHTVRSGAEQRPVGFCLPGSWHDLRLTLDVARHRFDLSFDGEVVLRNGFLMMPLRNVERLTLRTGPRRRGPTLDTDRRVGEDLPDADEVSQAAIFRVRTLRITFMHQNV
;
A
#
# COMPACT_ATOMS: atom_id res chain seq x y z
N MET A 1 -2.23 -8.47 1.05
CA MET A 1 -3.42 -8.45 1.94
C MET A 1 -3.92 -9.87 2.12
N SER A 2 -4.36 -10.24 3.32
CA SER A 2 -4.96 -11.58 3.57
C SER A 2 -6.41 -11.66 3.09
N GLY A 3 -7.00 -12.87 3.11
CA GLY A 3 -8.41 -13.09 2.75
C GLY A 3 -9.40 -12.26 3.55
N ARG A 4 -9.07 -11.96 4.82
CA ARG A 4 -9.87 -11.10 5.71
C ARG A 4 -9.65 -9.59 5.53
N GLY A 5 -8.96 -9.18 4.46
CA GLY A 5 -8.77 -7.77 4.14
C GLY A 5 -7.71 -7.05 4.99
N ARG A 6 -6.83 -7.80 5.66
CA ARG A 6 -5.75 -7.23 6.49
C ARG A 6 -4.47 -7.00 5.67
N PRO A 7 -3.95 -5.78 5.56
CA PRO A 7 -2.74 -5.51 4.78
C PRO A 7 -1.49 -6.03 5.49
N ALA A 8 -0.53 -6.56 4.72
CA ALA A 8 0.77 -7.02 5.22
C ALA A 8 1.74 -5.83 5.39
N THR A 9 1.77 -4.97 4.37
CA THR A 9 2.42 -3.66 4.35
C THR A 9 1.61 -2.75 3.41
N ARG A 10 1.97 -1.47 3.36
CA ARG A 10 1.40 -0.50 2.43
C ARG A 10 2.49 0.44 1.95
N ILE A 11 2.54 0.64 0.64
CA ILE A 11 3.34 1.66 -0.01
C ILE A 11 2.39 2.79 -0.42
N VAL A 12 2.80 4.04 -0.19
CA VAL A 12 2.02 5.23 -0.51
C VAL A 12 2.89 6.17 -1.32
N PHE A 13 2.42 6.54 -2.51
CA PHE A 13 2.98 7.60 -3.34
C PHE A 13 2.26 8.90 -2.99
N HIS A 14 3.02 9.92 -2.62
CA HIS A 14 2.51 11.23 -2.24
C HIS A 14 2.52 12.19 -3.44
N THR A 15 1.74 13.26 -3.33
CA THR A 15 1.60 14.27 -4.39
C THR A 15 2.89 15.06 -4.63
N ASN A 16 3.79 15.13 -3.65
CA ASN A 16 5.09 15.78 -3.76
C ASN A 16 6.17 14.90 -4.43
N GLY A 17 5.84 13.68 -4.85
CA GLY A 17 6.76 12.72 -5.47
C GLY A 17 7.47 11.79 -4.48
N ASP A 18 7.41 12.07 -3.17
CA ASP A 18 7.93 11.15 -2.16
C ASP A 18 7.07 9.88 -2.09
N HIS A 19 7.69 8.77 -1.70
CA HIS A 19 6.94 7.58 -1.32
C HIS A 19 7.39 7.02 0.02
N THR A 20 6.41 6.45 0.72
CA THR A 20 6.59 5.90 2.06
C THR A 20 6.07 4.47 2.13
N VAL A 21 6.62 3.68 3.04
CA VAL A 21 6.17 2.33 3.33
C VAL A 21 5.83 2.15 4.81
N ARG A 22 4.81 1.34 5.10
CA ARG A 22 4.49 0.92 6.47
C ARG A 22 5.31 -0.31 6.86
N SER A 23 6.15 -0.17 7.89
CA SER A 23 6.92 -1.24 8.50
C SER A 23 6.56 -1.35 9.98
N GLY A 24 5.83 -2.40 10.36
CA GLY A 24 5.20 -2.49 11.67
C GLY A 24 4.24 -1.30 11.90
N ALA A 25 4.44 -0.58 13.00
CA ALA A 25 3.68 0.62 13.33
C ALA A 25 4.17 1.88 12.61
N GLU A 26 5.41 1.87 12.11
CA GLU A 26 6.07 3.05 11.55
C GLU A 26 5.74 3.27 10.08
N GLN A 27 5.70 4.53 9.69
CA GLN A 27 5.75 4.95 8.29
C GLN A 27 7.16 5.45 7.99
N ARG A 28 7.82 4.85 7.01
CA ARG A 28 9.21 5.18 6.66
C ARG A 28 9.27 5.80 5.26
N PRO A 29 9.95 6.94 5.07
CA PRO A 29 10.30 7.40 3.74
C PRO A 29 11.24 6.38 3.10
N VAL A 30 11.02 6.07 1.83
CA VAL A 30 11.81 5.08 1.08
C VAL A 30 12.27 5.58 -0.29
N GLY A 31 11.99 6.83 -0.62
CA GLY A 31 12.57 7.50 -1.78
C GLY A 31 11.59 8.44 -2.46
N PHE A 32 11.91 8.72 -3.72
CA PHE A 32 11.19 9.64 -4.58
C PHE A 32 10.90 8.99 -5.94
N CYS A 33 9.74 9.26 -6.54
CA CYS A 33 9.41 8.85 -7.91
C CYS A 33 9.12 10.09 -8.76
N LEU A 34 9.72 10.14 -9.94
CA LEU A 34 9.51 11.23 -10.89
C LEU A 34 8.17 11.03 -11.62
N PRO A 35 7.26 12.02 -11.61
CA PRO A 35 6.04 11.95 -12.41
C PRO A 35 6.33 11.74 -13.89
N GLY A 36 5.57 10.87 -14.55
CA GLY A 36 5.74 10.56 -15.97
C GLY A 36 6.80 9.49 -16.29
N SER A 37 7.56 9.04 -15.29
CA SER A 37 8.58 7.99 -15.45
C SER A 37 8.04 6.61 -15.11
N TRP A 38 8.59 5.58 -15.75
CA TRP A 38 8.39 4.19 -15.34
C TRP A 38 9.39 3.83 -14.25
N HIS A 39 8.90 3.16 -13.21
CA HIS A 39 9.70 2.65 -12.10
C HIS A 39 9.43 1.16 -11.88
N ASP A 40 10.48 0.40 -11.61
CA ASP A 40 10.41 -1.02 -11.28
C ASP A 40 10.34 -1.22 -9.77
N LEU A 41 9.18 -1.65 -9.28
CA LEU A 41 8.95 -1.94 -7.86
C LEU A 41 8.99 -3.45 -7.62
N ARG A 42 9.82 -3.88 -6.67
CA ARG A 42 9.81 -5.27 -6.18
C ARG A 42 9.61 -5.31 -4.67
N LEU A 43 8.58 -6.05 -4.27
CA LEU A 43 8.24 -6.31 -2.87
C LEU A 43 8.37 -7.82 -2.62
N THR A 44 9.27 -8.20 -1.72
CA THR A 44 9.45 -9.60 -1.32
C THR A 44 8.94 -9.78 0.10
N LEU A 45 7.99 -10.68 0.30
CA LEU A 45 7.36 -10.93 1.60
C LEU A 45 7.80 -12.29 2.16
N ASP A 46 8.25 -12.31 3.41
CA ASP A 46 8.47 -13.54 4.19
C ASP A 46 7.49 -13.53 5.37
N VAL A 47 6.34 -14.17 5.16
CA VAL A 47 5.28 -14.24 6.17
C VAL A 47 5.66 -15.08 7.39
N ALA A 48 6.52 -16.09 7.21
CA ALA A 48 6.98 -16.95 8.30
C ALA A 48 7.90 -16.20 9.25
N ARG A 49 8.80 -15.37 8.70
CA ARG A 49 9.70 -14.50 9.49
C ARG A 49 9.06 -13.16 9.87
N HIS A 50 7.85 -12.87 9.39
CA HIS A 50 7.17 -11.59 9.59
C HIS A 50 7.97 -10.39 9.03
N ARG A 51 8.65 -10.61 7.89
CA ARG A 51 9.55 -9.65 7.25
C ARG A 51 9.18 -9.33 5.82
N PHE A 52 9.70 -8.21 5.31
CA PHE A 52 9.72 -7.91 3.89
C PHE A 52 10.93 -7.07 3.48
N ASP A 53 11.26 -7.16 2.20
CA ASP A 53 12.19 -6.28 1.51
C ASP A 53 11.46 -5.51 0.42
N LEU A 54 11.89 -4.27 0.19
CA LEU A 54 11.38 -3.39 -0.86
C LEU A 54 12.56 -2.82 -1.66
N SER A 55 12.45 -2.89 -2.98
CA SER A 55 13.37 -2.23 -3.90
C SER A 55 12.63 -1.43 -4.96
N PHE A 56 13.25 -0.33 -5.39
CA PHE A 56 12.85 0.51 -6.51
C PHE A 56 14.01 0.57 -7.50
N ASP A 57 13.73 0.36 -8.79
CA ASP A 57 14.71 0.44 -9.88
C ASP A 57 15.98 -0.40 -9.63
N GLY A 58 15.80 -1.56 -8.96
CA GLY A 58 16.87 -2.48 -8.58
C GLY A 58 17.59 -2.14 -7.27
N GLU A 59 17.41 -0.95 -6.70
CA GLU A 59 18.01 -0.53 -5.43
C GLU A 59 17.13 -0.95 -4.24
N VAL A 60 17.73 -1.61 -3.24
CA VAL A 60 17.01 -2.00 -2.02
C VAL A 60 16.87 -0.79 -1.09
N VAL A 61 15.67 -0.21 -1.06
CA VAL A 61 15.33 0.96 -0.23
C VAL A 61 14.89 0.59 1.18
N LEU A 62 14.47 -0.66 1.41
CA LEU A 62 14.20 -1.18 2.74
C LEU A 62 14.50 -2.67 2.80
N ARG A 63 15.33 -3.08 3.75
CA ARG A 63 15.65 -4.48 4.04
C ARG A 63 15.14 -4.88 5.42
N ASN A 64 14.60 -6.09 5.53
CA ASN A 64 14.07 -6.69 6.75
C ASN A 64 13.01 -5.83 7.47
N GLY A 65 12.19 -5.08 6.72
CA GLY A 65 11.04 -4.36 7.26
C GLY A 65 10.06 -5.31 7.94
N PHE A 66 9.39 -4.86 9.00
CA PHE A 66 8.39 -5.67 9.69
C PHE A 66 7.05 -5.58 8.96
N LEU A 67 6.36 -6.71 8.78
CA LEU A 67 4.95 -6.62 8.37
C LEU A 67 4.14 -5.90 9.46
N MET A 68 3.07 -5.24 9.05
CA MET A 68 2.18 -4.48 9.95
C MET A 68 1.48 -5.38 10.97
N MET A 69 1.34 -6.67 10.66
CA MET A 69 0.79 -7.68 11.54
C MET A 69 1.15 -9.09 11.06
N PRO A 70 1.14 -10.09 11.96
CA PRO A 70 1.32 -11.49 11.58
C PRO A 70 0.22 -11.94 10.61
N LEU A 71 0.62 -12.56 9.50
CA LEU A 71 -0.28 -13.13 8.51
C LEU A 71 0.16 -14.56 8.20
N ARG A 72 -0.80 -15.47 8.00
CA ARG A 72 -0.49 -16.84 7.55
C ARG A 72 -0.17 -16.87 6.05
N ASN A 73 -0.84 -16.03 5.27
CA ASN A 73 -0.72 -15.97 3.82
C ASN A 73 -1.03 -14.56 3.30
N VAL A 74 -0.68 -14.32 2.04
CA VAL A 74 -1.03 -13.12 1.29
C VAL A 74 -1.77 -13.56 0.04
N GLU A 75 -2.99 -13.05 -0.13
CA GLU A 75 -3.91 -13.51 -1.17
C GLU A 75 -4.23 -12.40 -2.18
N ARG A 76 -4.00 -11.13 -1.81
CA ARG A 76 -4.37 -9.97 -2.64
C ARG A 76 -3.33 -8.85 -2.65
N LEU A 77 -3.06 -8.34 -3.84
CA LEU A 77 -2.50 -7.00 -4.08
C LEU A 77 -3.66 -6.03 -4.34
N THR A 78 -3.60 -4.82 -3.78
CA THR A 78 -4.63 -3.80 -3.99
C THR A 78 -3.96 -2.49 -4.36
N LEU A 79 -4.33 -1.95 -5.51
CA LEU A 79 -3.94 -0.63 -5.98
C LEU A 79 -5.12 0.32 -5.73
N ARG A 80 -4.85 1.49 -5.16
CA ARG A 80 -5.89 2.50 -4.87
C ARG A 80 -5.33 3.90 -5.08
N THR A 81 -6.17 4.81 -5.54
CA THR A 81 -5.84 6.23 -5.79
C THR A 81 -6.30 7.16 -4.66
N GLY A 82 -6.64 6.62 -3.49
CA GLY A 82 -7.08 7.41 -2.33
C GLY A 82 -6.98 6.64 -1.01
N PRO A 83 -7.17 7.29 0.14
CA PRO A 83 -7.08 6.63 1.44
C PRO A 83 -8.22 5.63 1.67
N ARG A 84 -8.04 4.72 2.65
CA ARG A 84 -9.15 3.88 3.12
C ARG A 84 -10.09 4.74 3.97
N ARG A 85 -11.36 4.86 3.57
CA ARG A 85 -12.41 5.42 4.44
C ARG A 85 -12.63 4.48 5.63
N ARG A 86 -12.66 5.05 6.85
CA ARG A 86 -12.87 4.28 8.09
C ARG A 86 -14.32 4.27 8.55
N GLY A 87 -15.10 5.26 8.11
CA GLY A 87 -16.54 5.33 8.31
C GLY A 87 -17.33 5.04 7.02
N PRO A 88 -18.66 4.93 7.14
CA PRO A 88 -19.39 4.87 8.41
C PRO A 88 -19.05 3.60 9.21
N THR A 89 -19.19 3.66 10.53
CA THR A 89 -19.09 2.55 11.48
C THR A 89 -20.50 2.17 11.97
N LEU A 90 -20.61 1.09 12.75
CA LEU A 90 -21.88 0.68 13.37
C LEU A 90 -22.49 1.79 14.26
N ASP A 91 -21.63 2.63 14.84
CA ASP A 91 -22.00 3.74 15.71
C ASP A 91 -22.25 5.05 14.95
N THR A 92 -22.06 5.08 13.63
CA THR A 92 -22.36 6.29 12.84
C THR A 92 -23.88 6.49 12.79
N ASP A 93 -24.33 7.70 13.14
CA ASP A 93 -25.74 8.07 13.09
C ASP A 93 -26.32 7.76 11.70
N ARG A 94 -27.53 7.20 11.68
CA ARG A 94 -28.23 6.77 10.47
C ARG A 94 -29.07 7.88 9.85
N ARG A 95 -29.24 9.01 10.54
CA ARG A 95 -29.93 10.18 9.97
C ARG A 95 -29.14 10.73 8.78
N VAL A 96 -29.86 11.17 7.75
CA VAL A 96 -29.26 11.87 6.60
C VAL A 96 -28.63 13.14 7.14
N GLY A 97 -27.31 13.19 7.17
CA GLY A 97 -26.55 14.37 7.56
C GLY A 97 -26.63 15.47 6.51
N GLU A 98 -26.03 16.61 6.82
CA GLU A 98 -25.82 17.69 5.86
C GLU A 98 -24.91 17.23 4.71
N ASP A 99 -24.99 17.93 3.58
CA ASP A 99 -24.08 17.72 2.46
C ASP A 99 -22.63 17.89 2.93
N LEU A 100 -21.73 17.07 2.36
CA LEU A 100 -20.32 17.23 2.63
C LEU A 100 -19.83 18.57 2.08
N PRO A 101 -18.87 19.24 2.75
CA PRO A 101 -18.21 20.41 2.18
C PRO A 101 -17.68 20.07 0.78
N ASP A 102 -17.93 21.00 -0.15
CA ASP A 102 -17.45 20.90 -1.54
C ASP A 102 -17.88 19.60 -2.25
N ALA A 103 -19.12 19.13 -1.98
CA ALA A 103 -19.64 17.86 -2.50
C ALA A 103 -19.57 17.71 -4.03
N ASP A 104 -19.63 18.84 -4.75
CA ASP A 104 -19.55 18.90 -6.22
C ASP A 104 -18.13 19.22 -6.73
N GLU A 105 -17.15 19.47 -5.84
CA GLU A 105 -15.79 19.79 -6.24
C GLU A 105 -15.07 18.54 -6.77
N VAL A 106 -14.47 18.70 -7.95
CA VAL A 106 -13.69 17.64 -8.59
C VAL A 106 -12.24 17.76 -8.13
N SER A 107 -11.74 16.72 -7.48
CA SER A 107 -10.32 16.62 -7.14
C SER A 107 -9.44 16.63 -8.40
N GLN A 108 -8.24 17.22 -8.30
CA GLN A 108 -7.25 17.18 -9.36
C GLN A 108 -6.97 15.74 -9.83
N ALA A 109 -6.94 15.53 -11.14
CA ALA A 109 -6.72 14.20 -11.72
C ALA A 109 -5.33 13.65 -11.34
N ALA A 110 -5.31 12.42 -10.84
CA ALA A 110 -4.10 11.65 -10.58
C ALA A 110 -4.14 10.32 -11.36
N ILE A 111 -3.16 10.10 -12.23
CA ILE A 111 -3.11 8.95 -13.12
C ILE A 111 -1.95 8.04 -12.73
N PHE A 112 -2.26 6.78 -12.42
CA PHE A 112 -1.29 5.72 -12.18
C PHE A 112 -1.41 4.66 -13.26
N ARG A 113 -0.28 4.22 -13.81
CA ARG A 113 -0.24 3.16 -14.82
C ARG A 113 0.57 1.98 -14.28
N VAL A 114 0.05 0.78 -14.48
CA VAL A 114 0.78 -0.47 -14.24
C VAL A 114 0.93 -1.17 -15.57
N ARG A 115 2.17 -1.33 -16.01
CA ARG A 115 2.49 -2.01 -17.27
C ARG A 115 2.60 -3.52 -17.09
N THR A 116 3.35 -3.92 -16.08
CA THR A 116 3.66 -5.33 -15.82
C THR A 116 3.44 -5.62 -14.36
N LEU A 117 2.70 -6.69 -14.07
CA LEU A 117 2.57 -7.25 -12.74
C LEU A 117 3.01 -8.71 -12.80
N ARG A 118 4.04 -9.05 -12.02
CA ARG A 118 4.49 -10.43 -11.85
C ARG A 118 4.42 -10.79 -10.38
N ILE A 119 3.80 -11.93 -10.08
CA ILE A 119 3.73 -12.50 -8.75
C ILE A 119 4.33 -13.90 -8.81
N THR A 120 5.33 -14.15 -7.97
CA THR A 120 5.98 -15.45 -7.86
C THR A 120 5.88 -15.89 -6.41
N PHE A 121 5.55 -17.16 -6.19
CA PHE A 121 5.57 -17.79 -4.88
C PHE A 121 6.85 -18.60 -4.75
N MET A 122 7.65 -18.30 -3.72
CA MET A 122 8.80 -19.12 -3.38
C MET A 122 8.37 -20.10 -2.29
N HIS A 123 8.31 -21.38 -2.61
CA HIS A 123 8.18 -22.42 -1.59
C HIS A 123 9.51 -22.50 -0.82
N GLN A 124 9.49 -22.30 0.49
CA GLN A 124 10.58 -22.78 1.34
C GLN A 124 10.21 -24.21 1.72
N ASN A 125 11.00 -25.17 1.25
CA ASN A 125 10.93 -26.55 1.74
C ASN A 125 11.23 -26.49 3.25
N VAL A 126 10.25 -26.86 4.06
CA VAL A 126 10.42 -27.09 5.50
C VAL A 126 10.72 -28.57 5.68
#